data_AF-A0A346PLS6-F1
#
_entry.id   AF-A0A346PLS6-F1
#
_cell.length_a   1.000
_cell.length_b   1.000
_cell.length_c   1.000
_cell.angle_alpha   90.00
_cell.angle_beta   90.00
_cell.angle_gamma   90.00
#
_symmetry.space_group_name_H-M   'P 1'
#
loop_
_entity.id
_entity.type
_entity.pdbx_description
1 polymer ?
#
loop_
_entity_poly.entity_id
_entity_poly.type
_entity_poly.pdbx_seq_one_letter_code
_entity_poly.pdbx_strand_id
1 'polypeptide(L)'
;MMELALAMETVLQNGDVTEAPFLEPEAAAAIAVGLSALAAGYAERGIGAAAIGAIAEDDDLFVPGLIMTVLPETLVIFAIVVVFLV
;
A
#
# COMPACT_ATOMS: atom_id res chain seq x y z
N MET A 1 -11.44 -50.01 25.28
CA MET A 1 -10.37 -49.08 25.74
C MET A 1 -9.53 -48.51 24.59
N MET A 2 -9.48 -49.16 23.41
CA MET A 2 -8.77 -48.65 22.22
C MET A 2 -9.60 -47.62 21.42
N GLU A 3 -10.92 -47.74 21.40
CA GLU A 3 -11.81 -46.77 20.73
C GLU A 3 -11.87 -45.41 21.46
N LEU A 4 -11.81 -45.42 22.79
CA LEU A 4 -11.79 -44.20 23.61
C LEU A 4 -10.48 -43.41 23.40
N ALA A 5 -9.38 -44.09 23.09
CA ALA A 5 -8.10 -43.46 22.75
C ALA A 5 -8.15 -42.80 21.36
N LEU A 6 -8.80 -43.45 20.38
CA LEU A 6 -9.02 -42.90 19.04
C LEU A 6 -9.96 -41.68 19.07
N ALA A 7 -11.01 -41.74 19.91
CA ALA A 7 -11.91 -40.62 20.16
C ALA A 7 -11.20 -39.44 20.85
N MET A 8 -10.26 -39.73 21.76
CA MET A 8 -9.45 -38.69 22.40
C MET A 8 -8.49 -38.05 21.40
N GLU A 9 -7.88 -38.82 20.49
CA GLU A 9 -7.00 -38.30 19.42
C GLU A 9 -7.75 -37.48 18.36
N THR A 10 -9.00 -37.81 18.07
CA THR A 10 -9.87 -37.00 17.19
C THR A 10 -10.41 -35.74 17.88
N VAL A 11 -10.56 -35.74 19.21
CA VAL A 11 -10.85 -34.54 20.04
C VAL A 11 -9.59 -33.69 20.26
N LEU A 12 -8.43 -34.32 20.31
CA LEU A 12 -7.09 -33.72 20.32
C LEU A 12 -6.61 -33.53 18.87
N GLN A 13 -7.30 -32.69 18.10
CA GLN A 13 -6.78 -32.06 16.87
C GLN A 13 -5.52 -31.24 17.18
N ASN A 14 -4.46 -31.89 17.68
CA ASN A 14 -3.07 -31.45 17.74
C ASN A 14 -2.39 -31.77 16.40
N GLY A 15 -3.11 -31.61 15.29
CA GLY A 15 -2.42 -31.22 14.08
C GLY A 15 -1.90 -29.83 14.40
N ASP A 16 -0.58 -29.66 14.43
CA ASP A 16 0.09 -28.38 14.59
C ASP A 16 -0.67 -27.37 13.73
N VAL A 17 -1.52 -26.55 14.36
CA VAL A 17 -2.24 -25.51 13.64
C VAL A 17 -1.15 -24.50 13.41
N THR A 18 -0.41 -24.66 12.31
CA THR A 18 0.41 -23.59 11.76
C THR A 18 -0.55 -22.45 11.48
N GLU A 19 -0.72 -21.57 12.46
CA GLU A 19 -1.41 -20.30 12.34
C GLU A 19 -0.58 -19.48 11.35
N ALA A 20 -0.84 -19.70 10.06
CA ALA A 20 -0.27 -18.89 9.01
C ALA A 20 -0.90 -17.49 9.12
N PRO A 21 -0.09 -16.42 9.04
CA PRO A 21 -0.62 -15.07 9.03
C PRO A 21 -1.63 -14.91 7.90
N PHE A 22 -2.79 -14.30 8.20
CA PHE A 22 -3.80 -13.98 7.18
C PHE A 22 -3.26 -13.05 6.09
N LEU A 23 -2.30 -12.18 6.45
CA LEU A 23 -1.58 -11.30 5.54
C LEU A 23 -0.08 -11.55 5.70
N GLU A 24 0.48 -12.23 4.71
CA GLU A 24 1.93 -12.36 4.56
C GLU A 24 2.56 -10.98 4.32
N PRO A 25 3.83 -10.77 4.74
CA PRO A 25 4.53 -9.49 4.60
C PRO A 25 4.50 -8.91 3.18
N GLU A 26 4.66 -9.75 2.15
CA GLU A 26 4.67 -9.34 0.75
C GLU A 26 3.29 -8.87 0.29
N ALA A 27 2.23 -9.53 0.78
CA ALA A 27 0.86 -9.14 0.48
C ALA A 27 0.52 -7.80 1.13
N ALA A 28 0.95 -7.58 2.37
CA ALA A 28 0.79 -6.31 3.07
C ALA A 28 1.56 -5.18 2.36
N ALA A 29 2.78 -5.46 1.88
CA ALA A 29 3.60 -4.52 1.11
C ALA A 29 2.94 -4.11 -0.20
N ALA A 30 2.41 -5.08 -0.97
CA ALA A 30 1.72 -4.83 -2.22
C ALA A 30 0.49 -3.93 -2.03
N ILE A 31 -0.29 -4.16 -0.96
CA ILE A 31 -1.46 -3.33 -0.62
C ILE A 31 -1.01 -1.92 -0.23
N ALA A 32 0.03 -1.79 0.61
CA ALA A 32 0.55 -0.49 1.03
C ALA A 32 0.99 0.35 -0.18
N VAL A 33 1.78 -0.23 -1.10
CA VAL A 33 2.25 0.46 -2.31
C VAL A 33 1.09 0.82 -3.23
N GLY A 34 0.15 -0.10 -3.46
CA GLY A 34 -1.02 0.16 -4.29
C GLY A 34 -1.88 1.31 -3.76
N LEU A 35 -2.11 1.36 -2.44
CA LEU A 35 -2.86 2.44 -1.80
C LEU A 35 -2.10 3.77 -1.83
N SER A 36 -0.79 3.78 -1.60
CA SER A 36 0.04 4.98 -1.72
C SER A 36 0.01 5.56 -3.15
N ALA A 37 0.14 4.70 -4.17
CA ALA A 37 0.08 5.13 -5.57
C ALA A 37 -1.30 5.71 -5.94
N LEU A 38 -2.37 5.08 -5.46
CA LEU A 38 -3.74 5.58 -5.68
C LEU A 38 -3.96 6.93 -5.00
N ALA A 39 -3.47 7.11 -3.76
CA ALA A 39 -3.55 8.36 -3.04
C ALA A 39 -2.75 9.49 -3.72
N ALA A 40 -1.56 9.19 -4.25
CA ALA A 40 -0.75 10.15 -5.00
C ALA A 40 -1.47 10.61 -6.28
N GLY A 41 -1.97 9.67 -7.09
CA GLY A 41 -2.74 10.00 -8.29
C GLY A 41 -4.02 10.80 -7.98
N TYR A 42 -4.68 10.54 -6.84
CA TYR A 42 -5.82 11.34 -6.40
C TYR A 42 -5.43 12.79 -6.06
N ALA A 43 -4.29 12.99 -5.39
CA ALA A 43 -3.77 14.33 -5.09
C ALA A 43 -3.37 15.09 -6.36
N GLU A 44 -2.69 14.42 -7.30
CA GLU A 44 -2.22 15.02 -8.55
C GLU A 44 -3.35 15.52 -9.44
N ARG A 45 -4.50 14.84 -9.46
CA ARG A 45 -5.69 15.32 -10.19
C ARG A 45 -6.04 16.77 -9.82
N GLY A 46 -6.04 17.08 -8.52
CA GLY A 46 -6.40 18.42 -8.03
C GLY A 46 -5.29 19.43 -8.28
N ILE A 47 -4.05 19.03 -7.99
CA ILE A 47 -2.87 19.90 -8.11
C ILE A 47 -2.62 20.26 -9.58
N GLY A 48 -2.69 19.31 -10.50
CA GLY A 48 -2.50 19.54 -11.94
C GLY A 48 -3.55 20.48 -12.52
N ALA A 49 -4.83 20.32 -12.16
CA ALA A 49 -5.89 21.22 -12.61
C ALA A 49 -5.70 22.65 -12.10
N ALA A 50 -5.30 22.81 -10.84
CA ALA A 50 -5.01 24.12 -10.25
C ALA A 50 -3.75 24.76 -10.85
N ALA A 51 -2.69 23.97 -11.08
CA ALA A 51 -1.44 24.44 -11.65
C ALA A 51 -1.64 25.00 -13.06
N ILE A 52 -2.35 24.29 -13.95
CA ILE A 52 -2.64 24.79 -15.29
C ILE A 52 -3.52 26.05 -15.25
N GLY A 53 -4.47 26.12 -14.32
CA GLY A 53 -5.30 27.32 -14.11
C GLY A 53 -4.47 28.54 -13.67
N ALA A 54 -3.48 28.34 -12.81
CA ALA A 54 -2.58 29.41 -12.38
C ALA A 54 -1.61 29.85 -13.48
N ILE A 55 -1.06 28.88 -14.25
CA ILE A 55 -0.19 29.15 -15.40
C ILE A 55 -0.93 29.96 -16.47
N ALA A 56 -2.24 29.74 -16.64
CA ALA A 56 -3.04 30.53 -17.58
C ALA A 56 -3.18 32.01 -17.19
N GLU A 57 -2.99 32.35 -15.91
CA GLU A 57 -3.00 33.74 -15.41
C GLU A 57 -1.60 34.36 -15.45
N ASP A 58 -0.57 33.58 -15.10
CA ASP A 58 0.83 34.03 -15.04
C ASP A 58 1.80 32.89 -15.41
N ASP A 59 2.51 33.06 -16.52
CA ASP A 59 3.49 32.08 -17.04
C ASP A 59 4.67 31.84 -16.08
N ASP A 60 5.00 32.81 -15.23
CA ASP A 60 6.08 32.67 -14.23
C ASP A 60 5.73 31.61 -13.16
N LEU A 61 4.45 31.22 -13.07
CA LEU A 61 3.96 30.17 -12.17
C LEU A 61 4.17 28.74 -12.71
N PHE A 62 4.74 28.57 -13.91
CA PHE A 62 5.04 27.24 -14.47
C PHE A 62 5.92 26.40 -13.52
N VAL A 63 7.04 26.96 -13.05
CA VAL A 63 7.98 26.22 -12.18
C VAL A 63 7.37 25.90 -10.81
N PRO A 64 6.72 26.86 -10.09
CA PRO A 64 5.98 26.54 -8.87
C PRO A 64 4.88 25.49 -9.07
N GLY A 65 4.13 25.57 -10.17
CA GLY A 65 3.10 24.61 -10.53
C GLY A 65 3.66 23.21 -10.73
N LEU A 66 4.78 23.11 -11.45
CA LEU A 66 5.51 21.86 -11.64
C LEU A 66 5.95 21.28 -10.29
N ILE A 67 6.61 22.06 -9.43
CA ILE A 67 7.08 21.61 -8.11
C ILE A 67 5.94 21.04 -7.26
N MET A 68 4.77 21.70 -7.26
CA MET A 68 3.61 21.22 -6.53
C MET A 68 3.09 19.89 -7.09
N THR A 69 3.13 19.67 -8.40
CA THR A 69 2.73 18.38 -9.00
C THR A 69 3.71 17.25 -8.73
N VAL A 70 5.00 17.52 -8.46
CA VAL A 70 5.98 16.47 -8.14
C VAL A 70 5.98 16.07 -6.66
N LEU A 71 5.38 16.88 -5.77
CA LEU A 71 5.32 16.56 -4.34
C LEU A 71 4.64 15.20 -4.06
N PRO A 72 3.47 14.88 -4.65
CA PRO A 72 2.84 13.56 -4.48
C PRO A 72 3.71 12.37 -4.93
N GLU A 73 4.50 12.54 -6.00
CA GLU A 73 5.40 11.49 -6.53
C GLU A 73 6.43 11.03 -5.49
N THR A 74 6.91 11.94 -4.64
CA THR A 74 7.89 11.59 -3.57
C THR A 74 7.35 10.54 -2.60
N LEU A 75 6.04 10.55 -2.34
CA LEU A 75 5.37 9.58 -1.47
C LEU A 75 5.38 8.19 -2.12
N VAL A 76 5.13 8.12 -3.43
CA VAL A 76 5.16 6.87 -4.20
C VAL A 76 6.56 6.26 -4.19
N ILE A 77 7.60 7.08 -4.34
CA ILE A 77 8.99 6.61 -4.27
C ILE A 77 9.28 5.99 -2.90
N PHE A 78 8.86 6.62 -1.79
CA PHE A 78 9.03 6.04 -0.46
C PHE A 78 8.26 4.74 -0.27
N ALA A 79 7.06 4.62 -0.84
CA ALA A 79 6.29 3.38 -0.78
C ALA A 79 6.97 2.24 -1.55
N ILE A 80 7.54 2.53 -2.72
CA ILE A 80 8.28 1.53 -3.52
C ILE A 80 9.52 1.02 -2.76
N VAL A 81 10.20 1.87 -1.99
CA VAL A 81 11.34 1.46 -1.16
C VAL A 81 10.94 0.37 -0.16
N VAL A 82 9.73 0.43 0.41
CA VAL A 82 9.23 -0.57 1.37
C VAL A 82 9.22 -1.98 0.76
N VAL A 83 8.89 -2.13 -0.53
CA VAL A 83 8.85 -3.43 -1.23
C VAL A 83 10.21 -4.14 -1.22
N PHE A 84 11.31 -3.38 -1.15
CA PHE A 84 12.66 -3.95 -1.12
C PHE A 84 13.19 -4.18 0.29
N LEU A 85 12.51 -3.65 1.31
CA LEU A 85 12.92 -3.75 2.72
C LEU A 85 12.22 -4.89 3.47
N VAL A 86 11.06 -5.33 2.98
CA VAL A 86 10.22 -6.41 3.55
C VAL A 86 10.33 -7.67 2.71
#